data_AF-A0A7V6DQE9-F1
#
_entry.id   AF-A0A7V6DQE9-F1
#
_cell.length_a   1.000
_cell.length_b   1.000
_cell.length_c   1.000
_cell.angle_alpha   90.00
_cell.angle_beta   90.00
_cell.angle_gamma   90.00
#
_symmetry.space_group_name_H-M   'P 1'
#
loop_
_entity.id
_entity.type
_entity.pdbx_description
1 polymer ?
#
loop_
_entity_poly.entity_id
_entity_poly.type
_entity_poly.pdbx_seq_one_letter_code
_entity_poly.pdbx_strand_id
1 'polypeptide(L)'
;MKEFDEIIREKGLPHVGQTVRSKDFGTLWRVMEKREVWETILDDPQTGQPRMIPGIFLSYWKIEEGGSPGRGRVMGFTYTLYDNTFDLHWEIMT
;
A
#
# COMPACT_ATOMS: atom_id res chain seq x y z
N MET A 1 10.57 14.27 2.69
CA MET A 1 10.79 13.96 1.25
C MET A 1 11.68 12.73 1.08
N LYS A 2 12.96 12.71 1.50
CA LYS A 2 13.82 11.52 1.33
C LYS A 2 13.26 10.22 1.92
N GLU A 3 12.60 10.30 3.08
CA GLU A 3 12.07 9.12 3.79
C GLU A 3 10.88 8.47 3.06
N PHE A 4 10.02 9.27 2.42
CA PHE A 4 8.90 8.75 1.63
C PHE A 4 9.38 8.08 0.34
N ASP A 5 10.35 8.67 -0.35
CA ASP A 5 10.98 8.07 -1.52
C ASP A 5 11.68 6.76 -1.19
N GLU A 6 12.31 6.69 -0.01
CA GLU A 6 12.93 5.47 0.51
C GLU A 6 11.88 4.37 0.73
N ILE A 7 10.74 4.67 1.37
CA ILE A 7 9.64 3.70 1.53
C ILE A 7 9.16 3.19 0.17
N ILE A 8 8.91 4.08 -0.80
CA ILE A 8 8.44 3.68 -2.13
C ILE A 8 9.43 2.70 -2.80
N ARG A 9 10.73 3.02 -2.74
CA ARG A 9 11.79 2.22 -3.32
C ARG A 9 11.97 0.88 -2.62
N GLU A 10 12.10 0.89 -1.29
CA GLU A 10 12.41 -0.31 -0.52
C GLU A 10 11.23 -1.26 -0.42
N LYS A 11 10.01 -0.74 -0.38
CA LYS A 11 8.80 -1.57 -0.34
C LYS A 11 8.32 -1.98 -1.73
N GLY A 12 8.92 -1.47 -2.81
CA GLY A 12 8.55 -1.82 -4.18
C GLY A 12 7.11 -1.40 -4.53
N LEU A 13 6.67 -0.23 -4.06
CA LEU A 13 5.28 0.18 -4.15
C LEU A 13 4.88 0.52 -5.60
N PRO A 14 3.68 0.11 -6.05
CA PRO A 14 3.21 0.40 -7.39
C PRO A 14 2.91 1.89 -7.62
N HIS A 15 2.72 2.25 -8.89
CA HIS A 15 2.20 3.54 -9.33
C HIS A 15 0.66 3.53 -9.34
N VAL A 16 0.09 4.72 -9.16
CA VAL A 16 -1.35 4.94 -9.37
C VAL A 16 -1.71 4.53 -10.79
N GLY A 17 -2.83 3.82 -10.93
CA GLY A 17 -3.27 3.27 -12.19
C GLY A 17 -2.66 1.91 -12.52
N GLN A 18 -1.72 1.33 -11.77
CA GLN A 18 -1.33 -0.05 -12.03
C GLN A 18 -2.39 -1.04 -11.55
N THR A 19 -2.48 -2.19 -12.25
CA THR A 19 -3.27 -3.33 -11.80
C THR A 19 -2.38 -4.27 -11.02
N VAL A 20 -2.86 -4.76 -9.90
CA VAL A 20 -2.14 -5.64 -8.99
C VAL A 20 -3.01 -6.85 -8.64
N ARG A 21 -2.40 -8.00 -8.44
CA ARG A 21 -3.04 -9.24 -8.02
C ARG A 21 -2.69 -9.55 -6.58
N SER A 22 -3.71 -9.81 -5.76
CA SER A 22 -3.49 -10.38 -4.43
C SER A 22 -3.01 -11.81 -4.57
N LYS A 23 -1.85 -12.14 -4.00
CA LYS A 23 -1.30 -13.50 -3.97
C LYS A 23 -2.13 -14.41 -3.06
N ASP A 24 -2.67 -13.85 -1.97
CA ASP A 24 -3.46 -14.59 -0.98
C ASP A 24 -4.83 -15.03 -1.53
N PHE A 25 -5.49 -14.19 -2.32
CA PHE A 25 -6.87 -14.43 -2.78
C PHE A 25 -7.02 -14.56 -4.30
N GLY A 26 -5.95 -14.33 -5.07
CA GLY A 26 -5.98 -14.33 -6.52
C GLY A 26 -6.82 -13.22 -7.17
N THR A 27 -7.28 -12.24 -6.41
CA THR A 27 -8.16 -11.16 -6.89
C THR A 27 -7.37 -10.01 -7.50
N LEU A 28 -7.95 -9.33 -8.51
CA LEU A 28 -7.33 -8.18 -9.19
C LEU A 28 -7.84 -6.85 -8.64
N TRP A 29 -6.94 -5.88 -8.55
CA TRP A 29 -7.20 -4.57 -7.97
C TRP A 29 -6.46 -3.49 -8.74
N ARG A 30 -7.09 -2.33 -8.94
CA ARG A 30 -6.46 -1.13 -9.49
C ARG A 30 -5.99 -0.23 -8.36
N VAL A 31 -4.74 0.24 -8.42
CA VAL A 31 -4.23 1.26 -7.50
C VAL A 31 -4.86 2.61 -7.84
N MET A 32 -5.55 3.22 -6.89
CA MET A 32 -6.34 4.44 -7.11
C MET A 32 -5.67 5.69 -6.55
N GLU A 33 -5.07 5.58 -5.37
CA GLU A 33 -4.39 6.70 -4.70
C GLU A 33 -3.06 6.20 -4.14
N LYS A 34 -2.07 7.10 -4.16
CA LYS A 34 -0.82 6.95 -3.43
C LYS A 34 -0.49 8.29 -2.80
N ARG A 35 -0.40 8.34 -1.47
CA ARG A 35 -0.08 9.57 -0.75
C ARG A 35 0.80 9.32 0.47
N GLU A 36 1.55 10.35 0.84
CA GLU A 36 2.34 10.40 2.06
C GLU A 36 1.42 10.56 3.28
N VAL A 37 1.71 9.81 4.35
CA VAL A 37 0.99 9.86 5.62
C VAL A 37 1.98 9.80 6.78
N TRP A 38 1.56 10.29 7.95
CA TRP A 38 2.28 10.14 9.21
C TRP A 38 1.49 9.21 10.12
N GLU A 39 2.11 8.11 10.53
CA GLU A 39 1.52 7.10 11.41
C GLU A 39 2.09 7.25 12.82
N THR A 40 1.27 7.08 13.86
CA THR A 40 1.75 7.02 15.24
C THR A 40 1.99 5.57 15.62
N ILE A 41 3.24 5.22 15.91
CA ILE A 41 3.58 3.96 16.55
C ILE A 41 3.68 4.19 18.06
N LEU A 42 3.12 3.29 18.86
CA LEU A 42 3.15 3.39 20.32
C LEU A 42 4.42 2.76 20.91
N ASP A 43 4.86 1.64 20.32
CA ASP A 43 6.03 0.89 20.75
C ASP A 43 7.09 0.94 19.65
N ASP A 44 7.82 2.06 19.59
CA ASP A 44 8.89 2.18 18.61
C ASP A 44 9.99 1.12 18.82
N PRO A 45 10.36 0.33 17.78
CA PRO A 45 11.35 -0.74 17.94
C PRO A 45 12.74 -0.26 18.39
N GLN A 46 13.08 1.02 18.23
CA GLN A 46 14.38 1.57 18.61
C GLN A 46 14.38 2.20 20.01
N THR A 47 13.30 2.87 20.37
CA THR A 47 13.23 3.71 21.59
C THR A 47 12.23 3.21 22.62
N GLY A 48 11.30 2.33 22.24
CA GLY A 48 10.20 1.86 23.09
C GLY A 48 9.21 2.95 23.48
N GLN A 49 9.22 4.11 22.81
CA GLN A 49 8.34 5.24 23.09
C GLN A 49 7.44 5.58 21.89
N PRO A 50 6.27 6.19 22.13
CA PRO A 50 5.41 6.63 21.04
C PRO A 50 6.07 7.69 20.18
N ARG A 51 5.99 7.56 18.86
CA ARG A 51 6.42 8.61 17.92
C ARG A 51 5.67 8.53 16.59
N MET A 52 5.77 9.60 15.81
CA MET A 52 5.28 9.62 14.44
C MET A 52 6.36 9.11 13.47
N ILE A 53 5.95 8.29 12.51
CA ILE A 53 6.80 7.77 11.45
C ILE A 53 6.18 8.04 10.07
N PRO A 54 7.01 8.19 9.03
CA PRO A 54 6.52 8.33 7.67
C PRO A 54 5.95 7.00 7.16
N GLY A 55 4.88 7.10 6.36
CA GLY A 55 4.25 5.99 5.66
C GLY A 55 3.72 6.40 4.29
N ILE A 56 3.46 5.41 3.44
CA ILE A 56 2.78 5.58 2.15
C ILE A 56 1.45 4.84 2.20
N PHE A 57 0.36 5.59 2.06
CA PHE A 57 -0.97 5.02 1.94
C PHE A 57 -1.27 4.72 0.48
N LEU A 58 -1.72 3.49 0.21
CA LEU A 58 -2.25 3.05 -1.08
C LEU A 58 -3.73 2.71 -0.93
N SER A 59 -4.56 3.24 -1.83
CA SER A 59 -5.95 2.78 -1.97
C SER A 59 -6.12 1.96 -3.24
N TYR A 60 -7.00 0.97 -3.17
CA TYR A 60 -7.21 0.00 -4.23
C TYR A 60 -8.69 -0.15 -4.51
N TRP A 61 -9.01 -0.33 -5.78
CA TRP A 61 -10.35 -0.65 -6.26
C TRP A 61 -10.37 -2.06 -6.83
N LYS A 62 -11.26 -2.92 -6.31
CA LYS A 62 -11.37 -4.29 -6.81
C LYS A 62 -11.88 -4.30 -8.25
N ILE A 63 -11.20 -5.05 -9.11
CA ILE A 63 -11.62 -5.30 -10.49
C ILE A 63 -12.52 -6.53 -10.47
N GLU A 64 -13.79 -6.38 -10.83
CA GLU A 64 -14.76 -7.47 -10.94
C GLU A 64 -15.16 -7.65 -12.41
N GLU A 65 -15.15 -8.89 -12.89
CA GLU A 65 -15.62 -9.19 -14.25
C GLU A 65 -17.10 -8.87 -14.38
N GLY A 66 -17.46 -8.00 -15.34
CA GLY A 66 -18.83 -7.57 -15.57
C GLY A 66 -19.37 -6.52 -14.58
N GLY A 67 -18.56 -6.03 -13.65
CA GLY A 67 -18.95 -4.99 -12.69
C GLY A 67 -19.11 -3.62 -13.35
N SER A 68 -20.20 -2.91 -13.02
CA SER A 68 -20.40 -1.53 -13.47
C SER A 68 -19.45 -0.57 -12.73
N PRO A 69 -18.93 0.48 -13.40
CA PRO A 69 -18.13 1.52 -12.73
C PRO A 69 -18.87 2.10 -11.52
N GLY A 70 -18.21 2.17 -10.37
CA GLY A 70 -18.77 2.79 -9.15
C GLY A 70 -19.41 1.84 -8.13
N ARG A 71 -19.56 0.54 -8.41
CA ARG A 71 -19.90 -0.50 -7.41
C ARG A 71 -18.72 -1.47 -7.28
N GLY A 72 -17.75 -1.13 -6.45
CA GLY A 72 -16.59 -1.98 -6.22
C GLY A 72 -16.11 -1.84 -4.78
N ARG A 73 -15.52 -2.92 -4.27
CA ARG A 73 -14.90 -2.89 -2.95
C ARG A 73 -13.64 -2.04 -3.01
N VAL A 74 -13.55 -1.07 -2.10
CA VAL A 74 -12.33 -0.29 -1.87
C VAL A 74 -11.59 -0.89 -0.68
N MET A 75 -10.27 -0.90 -0.74
CA MET A 75 -9.42 -1.19 0.41
C MET A 75 -8.24 -0.23 0.44
N GLY A 76 -7.57 -0.13 1.59
CA GLY A 76 -6.37 0.67 1.74
C GLY A 76 -5.37 0.03 2.67
N PHE A 77 -4.10 0.25 2.40
CA PHE A 77 -2.98 -0.19 3.23
C PHE A 77 -1.96 0.94 3.35
N THR A 78 -1.44 1.13 4.56
CA THR A 78 -0.26 1.97 4.80
C THR A 78 0.97 1.08 4.82
N TYR A 79 2.05 1.53 4.17
CA TYR A 79 3.37 0.91 4.20
C TYR A 79 4.36 1.86 4.87
N THR A 80 5.03 1.38 5.90
CA THR A 80 6.12 2.07 6.61
C THR A 80 7.43 1.31 6.38
N LEU A 81 8.57 1.85 6.81
CA LEU A 81 9.84 1.10 6.72
C LEU A 81 9.88 -0.18 7.57
N TYR A 82 9.01 -0.29 8.59
CA TYR A 82 8.95 -1.45 9.48
C TYR A 82 8.14 -2.62 8.90
N ASP A 83 7.31 -2.37 7.90
CA ASP A 83 6.43 -3.38 7.31
C ASP A 83 7.17 -4.29 6.32
N ASN A 84 6.56 -5.43 6.00
CA ASN A 84 7.01 -6.24 4.87
C ASN A 84 6.84 -5.48 3.54
N THR A 85 7.52 -5.98 2.51
CA THR A 85 7.48 -5.41 1.17
C THR A 85 6.15 -5.70 0.47
N PHE A 86 5.81 -4.86 -0.52
CA PHE A 86 4.59 -4.99 -1.31
C PHE A 86 4.45 -6.36 -1.97
N ASP A 87 5.57 -6.87 -2.50
CA ASP A 87 5.63 -8.11 -3.24
C ASP A 87 5.34 -9.35 -2.38
N LEU A 88 5.33 -9.24 -1.05
CA LEU A 88 4.93 -10.37 -0.19
C LEU A 88 3.48 -10.78 -0.46
N HIS A 89 2.57 -9.82 -0.59
CA HIS A 89 1.13 -10.05 -0.73
C HIS A 89 0.60 -9.74 -2.14
N TRP A 90 1.36 -9.00 -2.94
CA TRP A 90 0.89 -8.48 -4.20
C TRP A 90 1.84 -8.79 -5.36
N GLU A 91 1.27 -8.87 -6.55
CA GLU A 91 2.00 -8.96 -7.82
C GLU A 91 1.52 -7.83 -8.73
N ILE A 92 2.45 -7.08 -9.33
CA ILE A 92 2.10 -6.05 -10.32
C ILE A 92 1.84 -6.74 -11.66
N MET A 93 0.65 -6.57 -12.20
CA MET A 93 0.27 -7.08 -13.52
C MET A 93 0.83 -6.12 -14.57
N THR A 94 1.83 -6.56 -15.34
CA THR A 94 2.43 -5.84 -16.47
C THR A 94 1.44 -5.53 -17.58
#